data_AF-A0A1G7VUU2-F1
#
_entry.id   AF-A0A1G7VUU2-F1
#
_cell.length_a   1.000
_cell.length_b   1.000
_cell.length_c   1.000
_cell.angle_alpha   90.00
_cell.angle_beta   90.00
_cell.angle_gamma   90.00
#
_symmetry.space_group_name_H-M   'P 1'
#
loop_
_entity.id
_entity.type
_entity.pdbx_description
1 polymer ?
#
loop_
_entity_poly.entity_id
_entity_poly.type
_entity_poly.pdbx_seq_one_letter_code
_entity_poly.pdbx_strand_id
1 'polypeptide(L)' 'MRLLIAIVIGVLLAVGASVSVVTLAAPSPTPVDKPLYNYGTR' A
#
# COMPACT_ATOMS: atom_id res chain seq x y z
N MET A 1 -14.11 22.41 21.68
CA MET A 1 -13.29 22.41 20.45
C MET A 1 -11.95 21.67 20.61
N ARG A 2 -11.13 21.96 21.64
CA ARG A 2 -9.81 21.31 21.84
C ARG A 2 -9.85 19.78 21.84
N LEU A 3 -10.84 19.17 22.49
CA LEU A 3 -11.02 17.72 22.53
C LEU A 3 -11.32 17.12 21.14
N LEU A 4 -12.23 17.74 20.39
CA LEU A 4 -12.57 17.28 19.03
C LEU A 4 -11.36 17.34 18.10
N ILE A 5 -10.56 18.40 18.20
CA ILE A 5 -9.32 18.54 17.40
C ILE A 5 -8.33 17.44 17.78
N ALA A 6 -8.14 17.16 19.08
CA ALA A 6 -7.27 16.09 19.53
C ALA A 6 -7.71 14.70 19.03
N ILE A 7 -9.02 14.44 19.03
CA ILE A 7 -9.60 13.20 18.50
C ILE A 7 -9.32 13.08 17.00
N VAL A 8 -9.58 14.15 16.22
CA VAL A 8 -9.36 14.15 14.78
C VAL A 8 -7.88 13.94 14.45
N ILE A 9 -6.98 14.62 15.14
CA ILE A 9 -5.53 14.45 14.96
C ILE A 9 -5.11 13.01 15.31
N GLY A 10 -5.60 12.47 16.42
CA GLY A 10 -5.31 11.10 16.84
C GLY A 10 -5.77 10.07 15.80
N VAL A 11 -6.98 10.23 15.26
CA VAL A 11 -7.51 9.37 14.19
C VAL A 11 -6.66 9.47 12.93
N LEU A 12 -6.30 10.68 12.50
CA LEU A 12 -5.47 10.88 11.32
C LEU A 12 -4.08 10.25 11.47
N LEU A 13 -3.44 10.41 12.63
CA LEU A 13 -2.15 9.79 12.92
C LEU A 13 -2.23 8.26 12.90
N ALA A 14 -3.27 7.69 13.55
CA ALA A 14 -3.46 6.25 13.62
C ALA A 14 -3.68 5.65 12.23
N VAL A 15 -4.55 6.25 11.43
CA VAL A 15 -4.83 5.80 10.05
C VAL A 15 -3.57 5.92 9.19
N GLY A 16 -2.85 7.04 9.26
CA GLY A 16 -1.61 7.23 8.50
C GLY A 16 -0.54 6.19 8.85
N ALA A 17 -0.39 5.86 10.13
CA ALA A 17 0.54 4.82 10.58
C ALA A 17 0.12 3.42 10.12
N SER A 18 -1.16 3.08 10.15
CA SER A 18 -1.64 1.77 9.66
C SER A 18 -1.40 1.60 8.16
N VAL A 19 -1.69 2.62 7.35
CA VAL A 19 -1.50 2.56 5.89
C VAL A 19 -0.01 2.47 5.54
N SER A 20 0.85 3.22 6.22
CA SER A 20 2.29 3.19 5.95
C SER A 20 2.92 1.83 6.24
N VAL A 21 2.54 1.18 7.35
CA VAL A 21 3.00 -0.16 7.71
C VAL A 21 2.55 -1.19 6.67
N VAL A 22 1.28 -1.16 6.26
CA VAL A 22 0.76 -2.10 5.25
C VAL A 22 1.44 -1.89 3.91
N THR A 23 1.68 -0.65 3.50
CA THR A 23 2.35 -0.35 2.23
C THR A 23 3.81 -0.80 2.26
N LEU A 24 4.50 -0.63 3.39
CA LEU A 24 5.87 -1.07 3.55
C LEU A 24 6.00 -2.61 3.60
N ALA A 25 5.04 -3.27 4.23
CA ALA A 25 5.00 -4.73 4.32
C ALA A 25 4.45 -5.40 3.05
N ALA A 26 3.91 -4.62 2.11
CA ALA A 26 3.37 -5.16 0.88
C ALA A 26 4.50 -5.80 0.04
N PRO A 27 4.35 -7.07 -0.37
CA PRO A 27 5.33 -7.70 -1.25
C PRO A 27 5.35 -6.97 -2.60
N SER A 28 6.54 -6.92 -3.22
CA SER A 28 6.69 -6.41 -4.58
C SER A 28 5.71 -7.15 -5.51
N PRO A 29 5.02 -6.46 -6.44
CA PRO A 29 4.25 -7.13 -7.46
C PRO A 29 5.13 -8.15 -8.19
N THR A 30 4.56 -9.31 -8.46
CA THR A 30 5.26 -10.42 -9.12
C THR A 30 5.80 -9.95 -10.47
N PRO A 31 7.05 -10.32 -10.84
CA PRO A 31 7.56 -10.06 -12.18
C PRO A 31 6.56 -10.54 -13.21
N VAL A 32 6.39 -9.78 -14.29
CA VAL A 32 5.42 -10.12 -15.33
C VAL A 32 5.82 -11.46 -15.94
N ASP A 33 5.05 -12.52 -15.67
CA ASP A 33 5.19 -13.88 -16.25
C ASP A 33 4.84 -13.95 -17.75
N LYS A 34 5.05 -12.85 -18.47
CA LYS A 34 4.93 -12.87 -19.93
C LYS A 34 6.29 -13.27 -20.51
N PRO A 35 6.33 -14.23 -21.44
CA PRO A 35 7.58 -14.58 -22.08
C PRO A 35 8.16 -13.33 -22.75
N LEU A 36 9.46 -13.08 -22.50
CA LEU A 36 10.18 -11.92 -23.05
C LEU A 36 10.10 -11.86 -24.58
N TYR A 37 9.93 -13.04 -25.20
CA TYR A 37 9.69 -13.23 -26.62
C TYR A 37 8.52 -14.18 -26.82
N ASN A 38 7.51 -13.71 -27.56
CA ASN A 38 6.39 -14.52 -27.97
C ASN A 38 6.83 -15.38 -29.16
N TYR A 39 7.49 -16.51 -28.89
CA TYR A 39 7.67 -17.56 -29.91
C TYR A 39 6.31 -18.24 -30.05
N GLY A 40 5.47 -17.74 -30.95
CA GLY A 40 4.14 -18.30 -31.21
C GLY A 40 4.18 -19.82 -31.39
N THR A 41 3.03 -20.47 -31.21
CA THR A 41 2.85 -21.90 -31.45
C THR A 41 3.37 -22.26 -32.84
N ARG A 42 4.40 -23.12 -32.88
CA ARG A 42 4.91 -23.72 -34.10
C ARG A 42 3.84 -24.54 -34.80
#